data_AF-A0AAD7U8M1-F1
#
_entry.id   AF-A0AAD7U8M1-F1
#
_cell.length_a   1.000
_cell.length_b   1.000
_cell.length_c   1.000
_cell.angle_alpha   90.00
_cell.angle_beta   90.00
_cell.angle_gamma   90.00
#
_symmetry.space_group_name_H-M   'P 1'
#
loop_
_entity.id
_entity.type
_entity.pdbx_description
1 polymer ?
#
loop_
_entity_poly.entity_id
_entity_poly.type
_entity_poly.pdbx_seq_one_letter_code
_entity_poly.pdbx_strand_id
1 'polypeptide(L)'
;MGSKKRATSRGRSWWVRCGVGLVGVVWVGLVATYARRRRSVRFAASPKVFEPNPEVVPTPDTPRPEVVPKPAPPHEAPPKPEELEAPRARPPEPKTREKVGVAISSASGAGTEYAMELDPRTGLWVPVWWEGGVREDESIFLMIASYRDFQCRETIASALSRARVPTNVKIAVVQQNREGDVGCAEPVKPCAEAPDQPLCRFGPQIAVYEMAADEASGPVYARHVGSRMYRGEAFALQVDAHCTFVADWDVDILAQWRATQNDMAVLSTYLTDVEGSLAPSGTSLRKTRPIMCNSDFEGSGATSYLRHNSQPEAVPSIPDCPMLQPFWAAGFSFGRGHFVTTVKYDCCLPMVFMGEEISIGIRGWTHGYDFYAPRASVVFHEYAQHSRRRRDVPKFWETRRLKRPANSGQASLKRLTALIGMGPDVLDYDRTLLDEYGLGTKRDVLQFYKLFLLDVKNKRAQPLCRFVESGAMHREFSKFLTPHGVDYSKIDFDVQAFLDDRLYAPVATRLRRAISQPHNLRPALAALKVALRAMCTNWKNP
;
A
#
# COMPACT_ATOMS: atom_id res chain seq x y z
N MET A 1 -68.17 34.47 3.52
CA MET A 1 -67.73 35.86 3.29
C MET A 1 -66.26 35.80 2.89
N GLY A 2 -65.91 35.81 1.60
CA GLY A 2 -65.43 37.00 0.84
C GLY A 2 -63.94 37.24 1.16
N SER A 3 -62.96 37.37 0.26
CA SER A 3 -62.92 37.73 -1.16
C SER A 3 -61.51 37.41 -1.71
N LYS A 4 -61.41 37.01 -2.99
CA LYS A 4 -60.16 36.90 -3.76
C LYS A 4 -59.63 38.28 -4.14
N LYS A 5 -58.32 38.52 -4.01
CA LYS A 5 -57.59 39.46 -4.89
C LYS A 5 -56.29 38.84 -5.40
N ARG A 6 -56.22 38.70 -6.73
CA ARG A 6 -55.01 38.45 -7.53
C ARG A 6 -54.12 39.69 -7.49
N ALA A 7 -52.82 39.51 -7.29
CA ALA A 7 -51.80 40.50 -7.61
C ALA A 7 -50.77 39.87 -8.58
N THR A 8 -50.35 40.68 -9.54
CA THR A 8 -49.84 40.33 -10.87
C THR A 8 -48.35 39.97 -10.95
N SER A 9 -48.02 39.07 -11.88
CA SER A 9 -46.72 38.44 -12.14
C SER A 9 -45.66 39.29 -12.87
N ARG A 10 -45.75 40.63 -12.89
CA ARG A 10 -44.80 41.47 -13.66
C ARG A 10 -43.66 42.14 -12.86
N GLY A 11 -43.66 42.06 -11.52
CA GLY A 11 -42.62 42.70 -10.68
C GLY A 11 -41.38 41.86 -10.34
N ARG A 12 -41.44 40.53 -10.42
CA ARG A 12 -40.32 39.63 -10.03
C ARG A 12 -39.29 39.36 -11.13
N SER A 13 -39.59 39.69 -12.39
CA SER A 13 -38.73 39.42 -13.55
C SER A 13 -37.53 40.39 -13.65
N TRP A 14 -37.66 41.62 -13.16
CA TRP A 14 -36.63 42.65 -13.33
C TRP A 14 -35.49 42.52 -12.29
N TRP A 15 -35.83 42.24 -11.04
CA TRP A 15 -34.84 42.01 -9.97
C TRP A 15 -34.03 40.71 -10.17
N VAL A 16 -34.63 39.66 -10.74
CA VAL A 16 -33.91 38.41 -11.08
C VAL A 16 -33.02 38.59 -12.31
N ARG A 17 -33.37 39.48 -13.26
CA ARG A 17 -32.53 39.80 -14.43
C ARG A 17 -31.32 40.67 -14.08
N CYS A 18 -31.47 41.63 -13.16
CA CYS A 18 -30.35 42.45 -12.70
C CYS A 18 -29.41 41.69 -11.73
N GLY A 19 -29.94 40.82 -10.87
CA GLY A 19 -29.14 40.00 -9.94
C GLY A 19 -28.27 38.94 -10.62
N VAL A 20 -28.77 38.30 -11.69
CA VAL A 20 -27.99 37.31 -12.46
C VAL A 20 -26.93 37.99 -13.35
N GLY A 21 -27.20 39.21 -13.83
CA GLY A 21 -26.21 40.03 -14.54
C GLY A 21 -25.05 40.46 -13.65
N LEU A 22 -25.33 40.91 -12.42
CA LEU A 22 -24.28 41.30 -11.47
C LEU A 22 -23.41 40.11 -11.03
N VAL A 23 -24.00 38.94 -10.77
CA VAL A 23 -23.23 37.74 -10.39
C VAL A 23 -22.36 37.25 -11.56
N GLY A 24 -22.86 37.32 -12.80
CA GLY A 24 -22.08 36.97 -14.00
C GLY A 24 -20.92 37.93 -14.28
N VAL A 25 -21.12 39.24 -14.11
CA VAL A 25 -20.08 40.26 -14.34
C VAL A 25 -19.02 40.23 -13.23
N VAL A 26 -19.41 39.99 -11.97
CA VAL A 26 -18.47 39.82 -10.86
C VAL A 26 -17.63 38.54 -11.02
N TRP A 27 -18.22 37.45 -11.55
CA TRP A 27 -17.48 36.20 -11.81
C TRP A 27 -16.55 36.27 -13.03
N VAL A 28 -16.98 36.89 -14.13
CA VAL A 28 -16.10 37.15 -15.29
C VAL A 28 -14.97 38.09 -14.90
N GLY A 29 -15.26 39.07 -14.03
CA GLY A 29 -14.27 39.96 -13.42
C GLY A 29 -13.24 39.21 -12.59
N LEU A 30 -13.66 38.30 -11.70
CA LEU A 30 -12.80 37.46 -10.86
C LEU A 30 -11.93 36.46 -11.65
N VAL A 31 -12.50 35.84 -12.69
CA VAL A 31 -11.75 34.94 -13.59
C VAL A 31 -10.76 35.73 -14.45
N ALA A 32 -11.12 36.95 -14.89
CA ALA A 32 -10.22 37.81 -15.64
C ALA A 32 -9.11 38.42 -14.77
N THR A 33 -9.36 38.77 -13.50
CA THR A 33 -8.31 39.19 -12.55
C THR A 33 -7.43 38.03 -12.10
N TYR A 34 -7.98 36.81 -11.96
CA TYR A 34 -7.18 35.60 -11.71
C TYR A 34 -6.27 35.28 -12.93
N ALA A 35 -6.80 35.38 -14.15
CA ALA A 35 -6.03 35.21 -15.38
C ALA A 35 -5.00 36.33 -15.63
N ARG A 36 -5.30 37.58 -15.25
CA ARG A 36 -4.34 38.71 -15.29
C ARG A 36 -3.24 38.57 -14.24
N ARG A 37 -3.56 38.16 -13.00
CA ARG A 37 -2.53 37.86 -11.97
C ARG A 37 -1.57 36.76 -12.42
N ARG A 38 -2.02 35.73 -13.15
CA ARG A 38 -1.12 34.72 -13.76
C ARG A 38 -0.23 35.27 -14.89
N ARG A 39 -0.64 36.33 -15.61
CA ARG A 39 0.24 37.00 -16.60
C ARG A 39 1.25 37.93 -15.94
N SER A 40 0.90 38.57 -14.83
CA SER A 40 1.81 39.43 -14.04
C SER A 40 2.87 38.64 -13.27
N VAL A 41 2.60 37.38 -12.91
CA VAL A 41 3.57 36.49 -12.24
C VAL A 41 4.53 35.81 -13.25
N ARG A 42 4.38 36.07 -14.56
CA ARG A 42 5.32 35.60 -15.61
C ARG A 42 6.46 36.59 -15.93
N PHE A 43 6.60 37.69 -15.19
CA PHE A 43 7.76 38.59 -15.25
C PHE A 43 8.18 39.06 -13.85
N ALA A 44 8.62 38.13 -13.01
CA ALA A 44 9.46 38.41 -11.84
C ALA A 44 10.13 37.11 -11.36
N ALA A 45 10.95 36.51 -12.22
CA ALA A 45 11.89 35.47 -11.82
C ALA A 45 13.23 35.74 -12.52
N SER A 46 13.83 36.91 -12.24
CA SER A 46 15.28 37.00 -12.31
C SER A 46 15.83 36.27 -11.09
N PRO A 47 16.75 35.31 -11.23
CA PRO A 47 17.36 34.67 -10.09
C PRO A 47 18.17 35.73 -9.34
N LYS A 48 17.76 36.08 -8.12
CA LYS A 48 18.67 36.72 -7.19
C LYS A 48 19.68 35.65 -6.80
N VAL A 49 20.82 35.73 -7.46
CA VAL A 49 22.09 35.11 -7.08
C VAL A 49 22.33 35.41 -5.61
N PHE A 50 22.36 34.37 -4.79
CA PHE A 50 22.94 34.46 -3.46
C PHE A 50 24.46 34.39 -3.69
N GLU A 51 25.14 35.51 -3.52
CA GLU A 51 26.61 35.57 -3.51
C GLU A 51 27.13 34.74 -2.33
N PRO A 52 27.97 33.72 -2.54
CA PRO A 52 28.80 33.18 -1.48
C PRO A 52 29.97 34.13 -1.24
N ASN A 53 30.24 34.44 0.02
CA ASN A 53 31.41 35.21 0.45
C ASN A 53 32.71 34.49 -0.02
N PRO A 54 33.75 35.21 -0.49
CA PRO A 54 34.86 34.61 -1.22
C PRO A 54 35.99 34.07 -0.34
N GLU A 55 36.60 32.99 -0.85
CA GLU A 55 37.96 32.45 -0.61
C GLU A 55 38.22 31.84 0.78
N VAL A 56 38.77 30.62 0.89
CA VAL A 56 40.11 30.23 0.40
C VAL A 56 40.13 28.80 -0.15
N VAL A 57 40.69 28.65 -1.36
CA VAL A 57 41.12 27.40 -1.98
C VAL A 57 42.56 27.09 -1.55
N PRO A 58 42.91 25.81 -1.31
CA PRO A 58 44.14 25.32 -1.94
C PRO A 58 43.96 23.97 -2.67
N THR A 59 44.69 23.90 -3.78
CA THR A 59 44.88 22.84 -4.78
C THR A 59 45.60 21.56 -4.25
N PRO A 60 45.65 20.46 -5.04
CA PRO A 60 45.88 19.10 -4.54
C PRO A 60 47.34 18.60 -4.50
N ASP A 61 47.51 17.58 -3.65
CA ASP A 61 48.50 16.48 -3.57
C ASP A 61 50.01 16.73 -3.37
N THR A 62 50.53 16.23 -2.24
CA THR A 62 51.78 15.44 -2.09
C THR A 62 51.86 14.79 -0.68
N PRO A 63 52.62 13.69 -0.48
CA PRO A 63 52.25 12.56 0.40
C PRO A 63 52.66 12.67 1.88
N ARG A 64 51.95 11.88 2.72
CA ARG A 64 52.19 11.69 4.18
C ARG A 64 53.57 11.10 4.50
N PRO A 65 54.23 11.54 5.59
CA PRO A 65 55.33 10.80 6.20
C PRO A 65 54.86 9.78 7.25
N GLU A 66 55.55 8.64 7.29
CA GLU A 66 55.41 7.55 8.26
C GLU A 66 55.78 7.98 9.69
N VAL A 67 55.06 7.46 10.69
CA VAL A 67 55.39 7.62 12.11
C VAL A 67 55.74 6.25 12.69
N VAL A 68 57.02 6.13 13.10
CA VAL A 68 57.61 4.98 13.79
C VAL A 68 57.40 5.12 15.32
N PRO A 69 57.08 4.05 16.06
CA PRO A 69 56.83 4.11 17.52
C PRO A 69 58.11 4.13 18.36
N LYS A 70 58.06 4.78 19.53
CA LYS A 70 59.13 4.82 20.56
C LYS A 70 58.87 3.82 21.70
N PRO A 71 59.93 3.34 22.40
CA PRO A 71 59.90 2.13 23.23
C PRO A 71 59.53 2.37 24.71
N ALA A 72 59.19 1.27 25.40
CA ALA A 72 58.75 1.18 26.80
C ALA A 72 59.91 1.19 27.84
N PRO A 73 59.66 1.59 29.10
CA PRO A 73 60.62 1.48 30.22
C PRO A 73 60.48 0.17 31.03
N PRO A 74 61.48 -0.18 31.88
CA PRO A 74 61.72 -1.55 32.35
C PRO A 74 61.15 -1.90 33.75
N HIS A 75 61.17 -3.21 34.02
CA HIS A 75 60.74 -3.95 35.21
C HIS A 75 61.44 -3.59 36.54
N GLU A 76 60.72 -3.74 37.66
CA GLU A 76 61.28 -4.08 38.97
C GLU A 76 60.37 -5.07 39.73
N ALA A 77 60.99 -5.92 40.55
CA ALA A 77 60.48 -7.17 41.13
C ALA A 77 60.10 -7.02 42.65
N PRO A 78 59.56 -8.06 43.33
CA PRO A 78 58.51 -7.93 44.36
C PRO A 78 58.99 -8.02 45.83
N PRO A 79 58.07 -7.86 46.79
CA PRO A 79 58.12 -8.61 48.06
C PRO A 79 56.86 -9.48 48.34
N LYS A 80 57.09 -10.61 49.01
CA LYS A 80 56.12 -11.57 49.62
C LYS A 80 56.04 -11.34 51.16
N PRO A 81 55.32 -12.15 51.97
CA PRO A 81 53.88 -12.42 52.01
C PRO A 81 53.30 -12.24 53.45
N GLU A 82 51.97 -12.14 53.60
CA GLU A 82 51.32 -12.59 54.85
C GLU A 82 49.88 -13.08 54.57
N GLU A 83 49.59 -14.28 55.08
CA GLU A 83 48.30 -14.99 55.11
C GLU A 83 47.27 -14.21 55.97
N LEU A 84 45.95 -14.28 55.78
CA LEU A 84 45.11 -15.48 55.86
C LEU A 84 43.65 -15.17 55.45
N GLU A 85 42.95 -16.27 55.13
CA GLU A 85 41.49 -16.51 55.03
C GLU A 85 40.82 -16.59 53.65
N ALA A 86 40.10 -17.71 53.49
CA ALA A 86 39.69 -18.39 52.26
C ALA A 86 38.32 -17.93 51.71
N PRO A 87 37.95 -18.30 50.46
CA PRO A 87 37.07 -17.49 49.61
C PRO A 87 35.59 -17.89 49.66
N ARG A 88 34.70 -16.90 49.50
CA ARG A 88 33.34 -17.12 48.97
C ARG A 88 33.34 -16.83 47.47
N ALA A 89 32.99 -17.85 46.70
CA ALA A 89 32.92 -17.84 45.25
C ALA A 89 32.00 -16.71 44.72
N ARG A 90 32.53 -15.91 43.77
CA ARG A 90 31.72 -15.04 42.92
C ARG A 90 31.11 -15.88 41.78
N PRO A 91 29.89 -15.56 41.34
CA PRO A 91 29.27 -16.22 40.18
C PRO A 91 30.06 -15.90 38.90
N PRO A 92 30.19 -16.85 37.97
CA PRO A 92 30.90 -16.62 36.71
C PRO A 92 30.09 -15.68 35.81
N GLU A 93 30.83 -14.79 35.15
CA GLU A 93 30.36 -13.90 34.08
C GLU A 93 29.63 -14.67 32.97
N PRO A 94 28.59 -14.09 32.33
CA PRO A 94 27.85 -14.76 31.29
C PRO A 94 28.70 -14.86 30.03
N LYS A 95 29.17 -16.07 29.73
CA LYS A 95 29.68 -16.42 28.41
C LYS A 95 28.53 -16.30 27.41
N THR A 96 28.68 -15.39 26.46
CA THR A 96 27.87 -15.30 25.25
C THR A 96 27.94 -16.63 24.52
N ARG A 97 26.84 -17.38 24.59
CA ARG A 97 26.62 -18.59 23.82
C ARG A 97 25.60 -18.22 22.77
N GLU A 98 26.03 -18.09 21.52
CA GLU A 98 25.13 -18.15 20.35
C GLU A 98 24.28 -19.41 20.53
N LYS A 99 23.01 -19.21 20.86
CA LYS A 99 21.99 -20.24 20.76
C LYS A 99 21.21 -19.93 19.49
N VAL A 100 21.74 -20.37 18.36
CA VAL A 100 20.86 -20.80 17.26
C VAL A 100 20.20 -22.08 17.78
N GLY A 101 19.12 -21.92 18.54
CA GLY A 101 18.27 -23.03 18.93
C GLY A 101 17.44 -23.40 17.73
N VAL A 102 17.68 -24.59 17.15
CA VAL A 102 16.73 -25.20 16.23
C VAL A 102 15.51 -25.59 17.06
N ALA A 103 14.57 -24.67 17.23
CA ALA A 103 13.25 -25.01 17.73
C ALA A 103 12.43 -25.54 16.55
N ILE A 104 12.18 -26.84 16.56
CA ILE A 104 11.22 -27.46 15.64
C ILE A 104 9.82 -27.15 16.19
N SER A 105 9.31 -25.95 15.93
CA SER A 105 7.86 -25.75 15.90
C SER A 105 7.43 -25.99 14.45
N SER A 106 6.76 -27.11 14.21
CA SER A 106 6.37 -27.50 12.86
C SER A 106 5.48 -26.42 12.28
N ALA A 107 5.91 -25.77 11.21
CA ALA A 107 4.94 -25.41 10.20
C ALA A 107 4.33 -26.75 9.72
N SER A 108 3.07 -27.00 10.05
CA SER A 108 2.41 -28.26 9.72
C SER A 108 2.17 -28.28 8.20
N GLY A 109 3.06 -28.96 7.48
CA GLY A 109 3.01 -29.09 6.03
C GLY A 109 4.03 -30.13 5.58
N ALA A 110 3.60 -31.09 4.77
CA ALA A 110 4.45 -32.18 4.32
C ALA A 110 5.54 -31.67 3.36
N GLY A 111 6.69 -31.23 3.88
CA GLY A 111 7.93 -31.15 3.08
C GLY A 111 8.74 -29.86 3.08
N THR A 112 8.51 -28.89 3.97
CA THR A 112 9.45 -27.76 4.11
C THR A 112 9.68 -27.43 5.57
N GLU A 113 10.80 -27.88 6.11
CA GLU A 113 11.26 -27.47 7.44
C GLU A 113 11.84 -26.06 7.34
N TYR A 114 11.25 -25.12 8.08
CA TYR A 114 11.73 -23.76 8.17
C TYR A 114 12.74 -23.68 9.30
N ALA A 115 13.94 -23.15 9.06
CA ALA A 115 14.78 -22.70 10.16
C ALA A 115 14.02 -21.59 10.92
N MET A 116 14.00 -21.70 12.25
CA MET A 116 13.22 -20.85 13.13
C MET A 116 14.14 -20.01 14.02
N GLU A 117 13.69 -18.82 14.39
CA GLU A 117 14.33 -17.96 15.38
C GLU A 117 13.29 -17.34 16.31
N LEU A 118 13.73 -16.93 17.50
CA LEU A 118 12.86 -16.28 18.47
C LEU A 118 12.70 -14.80 18.10
N ASP A 119 11.47 -14.37 17.82
CA ASP A 119 11.14 -12.95 17.75
C ASP A 119 11.19 -12.38 19.17
N PRO A 120 12.17 -11.50 19.50
CA PRO A 120 12.36 -11.02 20.86
C PRO A 120 11.20 -10.16 21.36
N ARG A 121 10.29 -9.73 20.47
CA ARG A 121 9.21 -8.80 20.79
C ARG A 121 7.92 -9.50 21.15
N THR A 122 7.61 -10.56 20.44
CA THR A 122 6.43 -11.38 20.69
C THR A 122 6.77 -12.61 21.52
N GLY A 123 8.04 -13.01 21.56
CA GLY A 123 8.48 -14.28 22.14
C GLY A 123 8.06 -15.50 21.30
N LEU A 124 7.57 -15.27 20.08
CA LEU A 124 7.15 -16.34 19.18
C LEU A 124 8.35 -16.84 18.37
N TRP A 125 8.41 -18.16 18.16
CA TRP A 125 9.32 -18.73 17.18
C TRP A 125 8.76 -18.48 15.80
N VAL A 126 9.55 -17.84 14.93
CA VAL A 126 9.15 -17.41 13.59
C VAL A 126 10.18 -17.89 12.57
N PRO A 127 9.81 -18.16 11.32
CA PRO A 127 10.77 -18.56 10.29
C PRO A 127 11.85 -17.52 10.11
N VAL A 128 13.09 -17.93 9.86
CA VAL A 128 14.17 -17.01 9.47
C VAL A 128 13.88 -16.40 8.10
N TRP A 129 14.36 -15.17 7.90
CA TRP A 129 14.29 -14.51 6.60
C TRP A 129 15.05 -15.31 5.54
N TRP A 130 14.54 -15.28 4.30
CA TRP A 130 15.29 -15.77 3.16
C TRP A 130 16.37 -14.77 2.77
N GLU A 131 17.63 -15.24 2.74
CA GLU A 131 18.80 -14.45 2.36
C GLU A 131 19.35 -14.82 0.98
N GLY A 132 18.80 -15.85 0.33
CA GLY A 132 19.19 -16.24 -1.01
C GLY A 132 18.60 -15.34 -2.11
N GLY A 133 18.99 -15.63 -3.36
CA GLY A 133 18.46 -14.93 -4.54
C GLY A 133 16.99 -15.24 -4.83
N VAL A 134 16.42 -14.52 -5.80
CA VAL A 134 15.11 -14.82 -6.40
C VAL A 134 15.33 -15.82 -7.54
N ARG A 135 14.46 -16.84 -7.64
CA ARG A 135 14.49 -17.80 -8.73
C ARG A 135 14.07 -17.15 -10.05
N GLU A 136 14.56 -17.71 -11.15
CA GLU A 136 14.24 -17.26 -12.51
C GLU A 136 13.22 -18.17 -13.23
N ASP A 137 12.54 -19.03 -12.48
CA ASP A 137 11.47 -19.89 -12.98
C ASP A 137 10.10 -19.18 -12.93
N GLU A 138 9.01 -19.94 -13.06
CA GLU A 138 7.63 -19.43 -12.94
C GLU A 138 7.00 -19.81 -11.58
N SER A 139 7.81 -20.06 -10.55
CA SER A 139 7.30 -20.37 -9.21
C SER A 139 6.62 -19.16 -8.56
N ILE A 140 5.49 -19.41 -7.89
CA ILE A 140 4.67 -18.39 -7.22
C ILE A 140 4.57 -18.73 -5.75
N PHE A 141 5.04 -17.85 -4.88
CA PHE A 141 4.80 -17.86 -3.45
C PHE A 141 3.48 -17.17 -3.13
N LEU A 142 2.45 -17.92 -2.76
CA LEU A 142 1.13 -17.44 -2.35
C LEU A 142 1.07 -17.35 -0.82
N MET A 143 1.07 -16.13 -0.28
CA MET A 143 0.96 -15.87 1.15
C MET A 143 -0.47 -15.47 1.54
N ILE A 144 -0.97 -16.12 2.59
CA ILE A 144 -2.30 -15.88 3.16
C ILE A 144 -2.17 -15.67 4.67
N ALA A 145 -2.63 -14.53 5.16
CA ALA A 145 -2.85 -14.30 6.59
C ALA A 145 -4.32 -14.57 6.93
N SER A 146 -4.57 -15.48 7.87
CA SER A 146 -5.91 -15.90 8.28
C SER A 146 -6.12 -15.68 9.78
N TYR A 147 -7.25 -15.07 10.15
CA TYR A 147 -7.70 -14.95 11.53
C TYR A 147 -9.06 -15.59 11.67
N ARG A 148 -9.12 -16.81 12.22
CA ARG A 148 -10.35 -17.57 12.45
C ARG A 148 -11.28 -17.61 11.22
N ASP A 149 -10.71 -17.60 10.01
CA ASP A 149 -11.46 -17.51 8.76
C ASP A 149 -11.62 -18.91 8.15
N PHE A 150 -12.83 -19.43 8.24
CA PHE A 150 -13.19 -20.76 7.74
C PHE A 150 -13.03 -20.91 6.21
N GLN A 151 -12.97 -19.79 5.46
CA GLN A 151 -12.81 -19.80 4.02
C GLN A 151 -11.36 -19.93 3.57
N CYS A 152 -10.40 -19.87 4.48
CA CYS A 152 -8.99 -20.00 4.16
C CYS A 152 -8.71 -21.27 3.33
N ARG A 153 -9.31 -22.40 3.72
CA ARG A 153 -9.24 -23.66 2.97
C ARG A 153 -9.89 -23.61 1.59
N GLU A 154 -10.98 -22.84 1.44
CA GLU A 154 -11.68 -22.64 0.16
C GLU A 154 -10.81 -21.82 -0.80
N THR A 155 -10.16 -20.77 -0.28
CA THR A 155 -9.22 -19.93 -1.04
C THR A 155 -8.07 -20.78 -1.57
N ILE A 156 -7.42 -21.55 -0.70
CA ILE A 156 -6.32 -22.45 -1.06
C ILE A 156 -6.76 -23.51 -2.08
N ALA A 157 -7.91 -24.15 -1.84
CA ALA A 157 -8.45 -25.14 -2.76
C ALA A 157 -8.74 -24.54 -4.14
N SER A 158 -9.28 -23.31 -4.20
CA SER A 158 -9.53 -22.63 -5.48
C SER A 158 -8.24 -22.22 -6.20
N ALA A 159 -7.22 -21.75 -5.47
CA ALA A 159 -5.92 -21.41 -6.03
C ALA A 159 -5.26 -22.63 -6.69
N LEU A 160 -5.26 -23.78 -6.00
CA LEU A 160 -4.65 -25.01 -6.49
C LEU A 160 -5.44 -25.68 -7.61
N SER A 161 -6.77 -25.78 -7.47
CA SER A 161 -7.61 -26.46 -8.46
C SER A 161 -7.78 -25.71 -9.77
N ARG A 162 -7.56 -24.39 -9.76
CA ARG A 162 -7.75 -23.52 -10.92
C ARG A 162 -6.46 -22.95 -11.49
N ALA A 163 -5.30 -23.28 -10.91
CA ALA A 163 -4.01 -23.02 -11.54
C ALA A 163 -3.82 -23.98 -12.73
N ARG A 164 -3.22 -23.48 -13.82
CA ARG A 164 -2.81 -24.31 -14.95
C ARG A 164 -1.62 -25.20 -14.60
N VAL A 165 -0.69 -24.67 -13.80
CA VAL A 165 0.51 -25.37 -13.34
C VAL A 165 0.57 -25.33 -11.81
N PRO A 166 -0.31 -26.06 -11.10
CA PRO A 166 -0.43 -25.97 -9.65
C PRO A 166 0.86 -26.34 -8.91
N THR A 167 1.76 -27.13 -9.52
CA THR A 167 3.07 -27.50 -8.96
C THR A 167 4.04 -26.32 -8.77
N ASN A 168 3.79 -25.20 -9.46
CA ASN A 168 4.56 -23.97 -9.33
C ASN A 168 4.08 -23.09 -8.17
N VAL A 169 2.90 -23.37 -7.59
CA VAL A 169 2.29 -22.55 -6.56
C VAL A 169 2.66 -23.09 -5.18
N LYS A 170 3.52 -22.37 -4.45
CA LYS A 170 3.89 -22.65 -3.05
C LYS A 170 3.07 -21.76 -2.13
N ILE A 171 2.31 -22.37 -1.24
CA ILE A 171 1.35 -21.67 -0.38
C ILE A 171 1.91 -21.61 1.03
N ALA A 172 2.01 -20.40 1.56
CA ALA A 172 2.35 -20.15 2.96
C ALA A 172 1.18 -19.48 3.65
N VAL A 173 0.76 -20.07 4.76
CA VAL A 173 -0.40 -19.62 5.51
C VAL A 173 0.00 -19.32 6.94
N VAL A 174 -0.35 -18.14 7.42
CA VAL A 174 -0.32 -17.84 8.85
C VAL A 174 -1.74 -17.92 9.38
N GLN A 175 -2.06 -19.01 10.07
CA GLN A 175 -3.40 -19.23 10.64
C GLN A 175 -3.42 -18.90 12.13
N GLN A 176 -4.31 -17.99 12.52
CA GLN A 176 -4.57 -17.59 13.90
C GLN A 176 -5.91 -18.16 14.34
N ASN A 177 -5.91 -19.35 14.94
CA ASN A 177 -7.11 -20.12 15.25
C ASN A 177 -7.29 -20.37 16.76
N ARG A 178 -8.51 -20.74 17.14
CA ARG A 178 -8.84 -21.37 18.43
C ARG A 178 -9.19 -22.84 18.20
N GLU A 179 -9.22 -23.59 19.29
CA GLU A 179 -9.80 -24.94 19.29
C GLU A 179 -11.23 -24.91 18.71
N GLY A 180 -11.49 -25.80 17.76
CA GLY A 180 -12.77 -25.90 17.05
C GLY A 180 -12.90 -25.02 15.80
N ASP A 181 -11.98 -24.09 15.54
CA ASP A 181 -11.93 -23.38 14.26
C ASP A 181 -11.39 -24.31 13.15
N VAL A 182 -11.92 -24.16 11.94
CA VAL A 182 -11.48 -24.93 10.77
C VAL A 182 -10.07 -24.50 10.33
N GLY A 183 -9.17 -25.46 10.14
CA GLY A 183 -7.81 -25.22 9.66
C GLY A 183 -7.76 -24.83 8.19
N CYS A 184 -6.80 -23.98 7.83
CA CYS A 184 -6.57 -23.56 6.43
C CYS A 184 -6.16 -24.73 5.52
N ALA A 185 -5.37 -25.68 6.03
CA ALA A 185 -4.99 -26.89 5.31
C ALA A 185 -5.89 -28.10 5.65
N GLU A 186 -7.00 -27.89 6.36
CA GLU A 186 -7.91 -28.95 6.75
C GLU A 186 -8.83 -29.34 5.58
N PRO A 187 -8.72 -30.58 5.06
CA PRO A 187 -9.56 -31.01 3.96
C PRO A 187 -11.03 -31.18 4.37
N VAL A 188 -11.95 -31.04 3.42
CA VAL A 188 -13.40 -31.17 3.67
C VAL A 188 -13.78 -32.60 4.06
N LYS A 189 -13.11 -33.60 3.47
CA LYS A 189 -13.21 -35.02 3.82
C LYS A 189 -11.83 -35.54 4.20
N PRO A 190 -11.70 -36.61 5.00
CA PRO A 190 -10.40 -37.24 5.22
C PRO A 190 -9.69 -37.58 3.91
N CYS A 191 -8.38 -37.34 3.81
CA CYS A 191 -7.62 -37.64 2.57
C CYS A 191 -7.65 -39.14 2.19
N ALA A 192 -7.88 -40.04 3.15
CA ALA A 192 -8.07 -41.46 2.88
C ALA A 192 -9.37 -41.75 2.11
N GLU A 193 -10.42 -40.94 2.29
CA GLU A 193 -11.72 -41.09 1.61
C GLU A 193 -11.79 -40.33 0.29
N ALA A 194 -11.12 -39.18 0.21
CA ALA A 194 -11.12 -38.31 -0.97
C ALA A 194 -9.70 -37.80 -1.27
N PRO A 195 -8.78 -38.66 -1.75
CA PRO A 195 -7.38 -38.29 -1.96
C PRO A 195 -7.19 -37.23 -3.05
N ASP A 196 -8.09 -37.17 -4.03
CA ASP A 196 -7.98 -36.27 -5.19
C ASP A 196 -8.36 -34.81 -4.89
N GLN A 197 -8.92 -34.52 -3.72
CA GLN A 197 -9.28 -33.13 -3.38
C GLN A 197 -8.02 -32.25 -3.27
N PRO A 198 -8.10 -30.94 -3.61
CA PRO A 198 -6.91 -30.11 -3.80
C PRO A 198 -5.95 -30.08 -2.61
N LEU A 199 -6.49 -29.99 -1.40
CA LEU A 199 -5.70 -29.92 -0.16
C LEU A 199 -4.95 -31.22 0.16
N CYS A 200 -5.43 -32.37 -0.33
CA CYS A 200 -4.74 -33.65 -0.18
C CYS A 200 -3.74 -33.87 -1.31
N ARG A 201 -4.19 -33.72 -2.56
CA ARG A 201 -3.37 -33.92 -3.76
C ARG A 201 -2.14 -33.01 -3.79
N PHE A 202 -2.28 -31.77 -3.33
CA PHE A 202 -1.21 -30.78 -3.32
C PHE A 202 -0.77 -30.38 -1.91
N GLY A 203 -1.09 -31.18 -0.89
CA GLY A 203 -0.68 -30.94 0.50
C GLY A 203 0.80 -30.56 0.68
N PRO A 204 1.76 -31.19 -0.03
CA PRO A 204 3.18 -30.81 0.05
C PRO A 204 3.53 -29.38 -0.42
N GLN A 205 2.60 -28.70 -1.07
CA GLN A 205 2.78 -27.30 -1.49
C GLN A 205 2.25 -26.29 -0.45
N ILE A 206 1.63 -26.76 0.63
CA ILE A 206 0.97 -25.94 1.64
C ILE A 206 1.80 -26.02 2.92
N ALA A 207 2.36 -24.89 3.33
CA ALA A 207 2.99 -24.71 4.62
C ALA A 207 2.11 -23.84 5.51
N VAL A 208 1.82 -24.31 6.72
CA VAL A 208 0.98 -23.59 7.68
C VAL A 208 1.80 -23.24 8.92
N TYR A 209 1.95 -21.95 9.19
CA TYR A 209 2.36 -21.44 10.50
C TYR A 209 1.12 -21.30 11.38
N GLU A 210 1.07 -22.06 12.46
CA GLU A 210 -0.05 -22.07 13.41
C GLU A 210 0.26 -21.16 14.59
N MET A 211 -0.70 -20.32 14.95
CA MET A 211 -0.63 -19.52 16.18
C MET A 211 -1.99 -19.41 16.84
N ALA A 212 -2.01 -19.24 18.16
CA ALA A 212 -3.26 -19.08 18.88
C ALA A 212 -3.90 -17.73 18.52
N ALA A 213 -5.21 -17.71 18.32
CA ALA A 213 -5.93 -16.47 18.01
C ALA A 213 -5.81 -15.38 19.11
N ASP A 214 -5.47 -15.79 20.34
CA ASP A 214 -5.25 -14.87 21.47
C ASP A 214 -3.85 -14.23 21.46
N GLU A 215 -2.94 -14.73 20.61
CA GLU A 215 -1.60 -14.18 20.36
C GLU A 215 -1.56 -13.25 19.15
N ALA A 216 -2.62 -13.25 18.33
CA ALA A 216 -2.73 -12.40 17.15
C ALA A 216 -2.53 -10.93 17.52
N SER A 217 -1.73 -10.19 16.76
CA SER A 217 -1.46 -8.77 16.97
C SER A 217 -1.92 -7.91 15.78
N GLY A 218 -2.68 -8.49 14.85
CA GLY A 218 -3.20 -7.81 13.65
C GLY A 218 -2.61 -8.35 12.36
N PRO A 219 -3.14 -7.94 11.20
CA PRO A 219 -2.74 -8.49 9.91
C PRO A 219 -1.28 -8.18 9.57
N VAL A 220 -0.74 -7.04 10.01
CA VAL A 220 0.66 -6.67 9.73
C VAL A 220 1.63 -7.69 10.27
N TYR A 221 1.43 -8.16 11.50
CA TYR A 221 2.32 -9.16 12.09
C TYR A 221 2.13 -10.54 11.45
N ALA A 222 0.89 -10.95 11.18
CA ALA A 222 0.64 -12.21 10.46
C ALA A 222 1.31 -12.21 9.07
N ARG A 223 1.22 -11.09 8.34
CA ARG A 223 1.91 -10.93 7.05
C ARG A 223 3.43 -10.79 7.19
N HIS A 224 3.93 -10.23 8.30
CA HIS A 224 5.36 -10.27 8.65
C HIS A 224 5.84 -11.71 8.75
N VAL A 225 5.23 -12.53 9.61
CA VAL A 225 5.56 -13.96 9.76
C VAL A 225 5.44 -14.70 8.42
N GLY A 226 4.34 -14.47 7.69
CA GLY A 226 4.10 -15.09 6.39
C GLY A 226 5.18 -14.73 5.37
N SER A 227 5.63 -13.47 5.34
CA SER A 227 6.72 -13.04 4.46
C SER A 227 8.04 -13.75 4.77
N ARG A 228 8.27 -14.17 6.01
CA ARG A 228 9.46 -14.96 6.38
C ARG A 228 9.39 -16.40 5.90
N MET A 229 8.22 -16.88 5.45
CA MET A 229 8.07 -18.20 4.83
C MET A 229 8.41 -18.21 3.34
N TYR A 230 8.74 -17.06 2.74
CA TYR A 230 9.22 -16.98 1.35
C TYR A 230 10.56 -17.71 1.20
N ARG A 231 10.77 -18.49 0.14
CA ARG A 231 11.98 -19.31 -0.07
C ARG A 231 12.58 -19.12 -1.46
N GLY A 232 12.50 -17.90 -1.97
CA GLY A 232 13.13 -17.49 -3.22
C GLY A 232 12.27 -17.71 -4.47
N GLU A 233 10.98 -18.04 -4.34
CA GLU A 233 10.08 -18.18 -5.49
C GLU A 233 10.14 -16.96 -6.42
N ALA A 234 10.06 -17.19 -7.73
CA ALA A 234 10.24 -16.14 -8.73
C ALA A 234 9.25 -14.98 -8.59
N PHE A 235 8.02 -15.30 -8.21
CA PHE A 235 6.94 -14.36 -7.99
C PHE A 235 6.34 -14.53 -6.59
N ALA A 236 5.81 -13.44 -6.06
CA ALA A 236 5.08 -13.43 -4.80
C ALA A 236 3.67 -12.89 -5.04
N LEU A 237 2.68 -13.62 -4.54
CA LEU A 237 1.28 -13.27 -4.48
C LEU A 237 0.84 -13.18 -3.02
N GLN A 238 0.18 -12.10 -2.66
CA GLN A 238 -0.52 -11.97 -1.39
C GLN A 238 -2.02 -11.81 -1.66
N VAL A 239 -2.84 -12.56 -0.90
CA VAL A 239 -4.30 -12.41 -0.92
C VAL A 239 -4.89 -12.50 0.48
N ASP A 240 -6.11 -12.00 0.66
CA ASP A 240 -6.91 -12.25 1.86
C ASP A 240 -7.43 -13.71 1.89
N ALA A 241 -7.81 -14.19 3.06
CA ALA A 241 -8.16 -15.60 3.31
C ALA A 241 -9.50 -16.05 2.69
N HIS A 242 -10.22 -15.18 2.00
CA HIS A 242 -11.60 -15.40 1.52
C HIS A 242 -11.73 -14.89 0.09
N CYS A 243 -10.87 -15.47 -0.75
CA CYS A 243 -10.74 -15.17 -2.15
C CYS A 243 -11.10 -16.40 -2.99
N THR A 244 -11.47 -16.17 -4.23
CA THR A 244 -11.75 -17.25 -5.20
C THR A 244 -11.06 -16.93 -6.52
N PHE A 245 -10.19 -17.84 -6.94
CA PHE A 245 -9.37 -17.68 -8.15
C PHE A 245 -10.13 -18.03 -9.43
N VAL A 246 -9.77 -17.41 -10.56
CA VAL A 246 -10.28 -17.82 -11.89
C VAL A 246 -9.55 -19.06 -12.41
N ALA A 247 -10.12 -19.74 -13.40
CA ALA A 247 -9.41 -20.76 -14.17
C ALA A 247 -8.17 -20.17 -14.88
N ASP A 248 -7.06 -20.90 -14.84
CA ASP A 248 -5.76 -20.53 -15.43
C ASP A 248 -5.19 -19.20 -14.89
N TRP A 249 -5.47 -18.89 -13.62
CA TRP A 249 -5.09 -17.60 -13.02
C TRP A 249 -3.58 -17.36 -12.96
N ASP A 250 -2.79 -18.41 -12.72
CA ASP A 250 -1.34 -18.38 -12.50
C ASP A 250 -0.60 -17.92 -13.75
N VAL A 251 -1.03 -18.44 -14.89
CA VAL A 251 -0.47 -18.13 -16.20
C VAL A 251 -1.03 -16.83 -16.77
N ASP A 252 -2.28 -16.45 -16.46
CA ASP A 252 -2.82 -15.14 -16.81
C ASP A 252 -2.10 -14.03 -16.03
N ILE A 253 -1.96 -14.15 -14.70
CA ILE A 253 -1.31 -13.10 -13.90
C ILE A 253 0.17 -12.91 -14.28
N LEU A 254 0.89 -13.99 -14.61
CA LEU A 254 2.24 -13.92 -15.17
C LEU A 254 2.28 -13.19 -16.52
N ALA A 255 1.33 -13.49 -17.42
CA ALA A 255 1.22 -12.80 -18.70
C ALA A 255 0.92 -11.29 -18.52
N GLN A 256 0.02 -10.95 -17.58
CA GLN A 256 -0.27 -9.56 -17.23
C GLN A 256 0.98 -8.86 -16.69
N TRP A 257 1.72 -9.50 -15.78
CA TRP A 257 2.95 -8.92 -15.21
C TRP A 257 4.02 -8.70 -16.28
N ARG A 258 4.23 -9.66 -17.19
CA ARG A 258 5.17 -9.53 -18.31
C ARG A 258 4.81 -8.35 -19.23
N ALA A 259 3.52 -8.11 -19.45
CA ALA A 259 3.04 -6.99 -20.26
C ALA A 259 3.33 -5.61 -19.64
N THR A 260 3.76 -5.54 -18.37
CA THR A 260 4.24 -4.28 -17.77
C THR A 260 5.63 -3.87 -18.26
N GLN A 261 6.44 -4.83 -18.76
CA GLN A 261 7.84 -4.61 -19.17
C GLN A 261 8.69 -3.93 -18.09
N ASN A 262 8.43 -4.29 -16.83
CA ASN A 262 9.00 -3.64 -15.66
C ASN A 262 9.26 -4.66 -14.55
N ASP A 263 10.52 -4.92 -14.23
CA ASP A 263 10.91 -5.88 -13.20
C ASP A 263 10.53 -5.40 -11.79
N MET A 264 10.32 -4.08 -11.62
CA MET A 264 9.86 -3.45 -10.39
C MET A 264 8.33 -3.30 -10.34
N ALA A 265 7.58 -3.92 -11.26
CA ALA A 265 6.12 -3.87 -11.25
C ALA A 265 5.51 -4.73 -10.14
N VAL A 266 4.51 -4.14 -9.48
CA VAL A 266 3.62 -4.83 -8.55
C VAL A 266 2.18 -4.60 -9.01
N LEU A 267 1.53 -5.67 -9.45
CA LEU A 267 0.11 -5.68 -9.78
C LEU A 267 -0.68 -5.73 -8.47
N SER A 268 -1.45 -4.69 -8.17
CA SER A 268 -2.18 -4.59 -6.91
C SER A 268 -3.48 -3.83 -7.10
N THR A 269 -4.55 -4.24 -6.43
CA THR A 269 -5.85 -3.55 -6.49
C THR A 269 -6.77 -4.06 -5.38
N TYR A 270 -7.87 -3.36 -5.12
CA TYR A 270 -9.00 -3.99 -4.46
C TYR A 270 -9.64 -5.00 -5.41
N LEU A 271 -9.98 -6.17 -4.91
CA LEU A 271 -10.59 -7.22 -5.71
C LEU A 271 -12.08 -6.94 -5.91
N THR A 272 -12.61 -7.29 -7.06
CA THR A 272 -14.06 -7.26 -7.30
C THR A 272 -14.76 -8.30 -6.42
N ASP A 273 -16.00 -8.02 -6.03
CA ASP A 273 -16.82 -8.99 -5.29
C ASP A 273 -17.07 -10.27 -6.11
N VAL A 274 -17.06 -11.43 -5.45
CA VAL A 274 -17.25 -12.74 -6.08
C VAL A 274 -18.69 -12.99 -6.56
N GLU A 275 -19.68 -12.34 -5.96
CA GLU A 275 -21.10 -12.51 -6.27
C GLU A 275 -21.39 -12.09 -7.73
N GLY A 276 -21.84 -13.07 -8.53
CA GLY A 276 -22.12 -12.86 -9.96
C GLY A 276 -20.89 -12.64 -10.84
N SER A 277 -19.68 -12.82 -10.30
CA SER A 277 -18.43 -12.56 -11.03
C SER A 277 -17.81 -13.80 -11.66
N LEU A 278 -18.23 -15.00 -11.26
CA LEU A 278 -17.66 -16.27 -11.72
C LEU A 278 -18.75 -17.22 -12.23
N ALA A 279 -18.48 -17.86 -13.38
CA ALA A 279 -19.20 -19.05 -13.79
C ALA A 279 -18.80 -20.26 -12.93
N PRO A 280 -19.61 -21.33 -12.87
CA PRO A 280 -19.24 -22.57 -12.16
C PRO A 280 -17.90 -23.18 -12.61
N SER A 281 -17.52 -22.98 -13.88
CA SER A 281 -16.23 -23.40 -14.44
C SER A 281 -15.02 -22.62 -13.89
N GLY A 282 -15.23 -21.56 -13.10
CA GLY A 282 -14.17 -20.64 -12.68
C GLY A 282 -13.84 -19.56 -13.71
N THR A 283 -14.56 -19.49 -14.83
CA THR A 283 -14.40 -18.42 -15.82
C THR A 283 -14.90 -17.08 -15.26
N SER A 284 -14.11 -16.01 -15.39
CA SER A 284 -14.53 -14.65 -15.05
C SER A 284 -15.66 -14.18 -15.97
N LEU A 285 -16.71 -13.63 -15.37
CA LEU A 285 -17.82 -12.96 -16.05
C LEU A 285 -17.63 -11.44 -16.11
N ARG A 286 -16.54 -10.92 -15.50
CA ARG A 286 -16.26 -9.49 -15.41
C ARG A 286 -15.34 -9.04 -16.54
N LYS A 287 -15.69 -7.91 -17.14
CA LYS A 287 -14.82 -7.13 -18.05
C LYS A 287 -14.27 -5.86 -17.39
N THR A 288 -14.61 -5.67 -16.13
CA THR A 288 -14.27 -4.51 -15.31
C THR A 288 -13.29 -4.93 -14.23
N ARG A 289 -12.53 -3.96 -13.71
CA ARG A 289 -11.65 -4.17 -12.56
C ARG A 289 -11.49 -2.86 -11.77
N PRO A 290 -11.18 -2.90 -10.47
CA PRO A 290 -10.94 -1.69 -9.70
C PRO A 290 -9.59 -1.04 -10.03
N ILE A 291 -9.46 0.27 -9.81
CA ILE A 291 -8.19 1.02 -9.90
C ILE A 291 -7.95 1.83 -8.64
N MET A 292 -6.74 1.78 -8.07
CA MET A 292 -6.44 2.49 -6.83
C MET A 292 -6.10 3.96 -7.13
N CYS A 293 -7.04 4.87 -6.92
CA CYS A 293 -6.90 6.30 -7.23
C CYS A 293 -7.64 7.25 -6.27
N ASN A 294 -8.41 6.69 -5.34
CA ASN A 294 -9.24 7.47 -4.42
C ASN A 294 -8.75 7.27 -2.98
N SER A 295 -8.27 8.35 -2.36
CA SER A 295 -7.78 8.33 -0.99
C SER A 295 -8.18 9.61 -0.27
N ASP A 296 -8.30 9.55 1.04
CA ASP A 296 -8.50 10.71 1.91
C ASP A 296 -7.79 10.51 3.25
N PHE A 297 -7.64 11.57 4.03
CA PHE A 297 -7.07 11.48 5.37
C PHE A 297 -8.15 11.12 6.39
N GLU A 298 -7.84 10.16 7.25
CA GLU A 298 -8.65 9.79 8.40
C GLU A 298 -7.95 10.16 9.70
N GLY A 299 -8.73 10.33 10.77
CA GLY A 299 -8.24 10.67 12.09
C GLY A 299 -7.96 12.16 12.27
N SER A 300 -7.33 12.50 13.40
CA SER A 300 -7.06 13.88 13.79
C SER A 300 -5.66 14.04 14.36
N GLY A 301 -5.03 15.19 14.13
CA GLY A 301 -3.73 15.53 14.70
C GLY A 301 -2.57 14.69 14.17
N ALA A 302 -1.58 14.43 15.02
CA ALA A 302 -0.32 13.77 14.70
C ALA A 302 -0.45 12.35 14.13
N THR A 303 -1.53 11.64 14.47
CA THR A 303 -1.79 10.27 14.01
C THR A 303 -2.74 10.20 12.82
N SER A 304 -3.13 11.34 12.23
CA SER A 304 -3.92 11.32 11.00
C SER A 304 -3.12 10.69 9.86
N TYR A 305 -3.74 9.70 9.22
CA TYR A 305 -3.14 8.82 8.22
C TYR A 305 -4.00 8.80 6.96
N LEU A 306 -3.37 8.52 5.82
CA LEU A 306 -4.07 8.35 4.55
C LEU A 306 -4.83 7.02 4.57
N ARG A 307 -6.02 6.99 3.98
CA ARG A 307 -6.81 5.79 3.78
C ARG A 307 -7.25 5.71 2.34
N HIS A 308 -7.15 4.53 1.73
CA HIS A 308 -7.77 4.29 0.45
C HIS A 308 -9.28 4.13 0.63
N ASN A 309 -10.05 4.91 -0.13
CA ASN A 309 -11.51 4.86 -0.11
C ASN A 309 -12.02 3.73 -0.99
N SER A 310 -13.35 3.65 -1.18
CA SER A 310 -13.91 2.83 -2.26
C SER A 310 -13.29 3.25 -3.59
N GLN A 311 -12.80 2.27 -4.33
CA GLN A 311 -12.16 2.46 -5.61
C GLN A 311 -13.17 2.29 -6.74
N PRO A 312 -13.04 3.07 -7.81
CA PRO A 312 -13.87 2.92 -8.98
C PRO A 312 -13.54 1.62 -9.71
N GLU A 313 -14.58 0.94 -10.17
CA GLU A 313 -14.49 -0.26 -11.01
C GLU A 313 -15.05 0.05 -12.40
N ALA A 314 -14.23 -0.17 -13.42
CA ALA A 314 -14.58 0.14 -14.80
C ALA A 314 -13.88 -0.80 -15.79
N VAL A 315 -14.31 -0.77 -17.05
CA VAL A 315 -13.56 -1.41 -18.14
C VAL A 315 -12.23 -0.65 -18.30
N PRO A 316 -11.08 -1.34 -18.38
CA PRO A 316 -9.79 -0.67 -18.57
C PRO A 316 -9.80 0.24 -19.80
N SER A 317 -9.32 1.47 -19.65
CA SER A 317 -9.16 2.39 -20.79
C SER A 317 -7.99 2.00 -21.70
N ILE A 318 -7.10 1.14 -21.21
CA ILE A 318 -6.02 0.51 -21.95
C ILE A 318 -6.18 -1.00 -21.73
N PRO A 319 -6.66 -1.77 -22.72
CA PRO A 319 -6.99 -3.19 -22.53
C PRO A 319 -5.79 -4.13 -22.63
N ASP A 320 -4.71 -3.69 -23.30
CA ASP A 320 -3.60 -4.57 -23.71
C ASP A 320 -2.53 -4.74 -22.63
N CYS A 321 -2.52 -3.90 -21.58
CA CYS A 321 -1.55 -3.97 -20.50
C CYS A 321 -2.16 -3.53 -19.16
N PRO A 322 -1.57 -3.95 -18.02
CA PRO A 322 -1.86 -3.36 -16.73
C PRO A 322 -1.60 -1.85 -16.72
N MET A 323 -2.45 -1.10 -16.02
CA MET A 323 -2.34 0.37 -16.01
C MET A 323 -1.66 0.85 -14.73
N LEU A 324 -0.73 1.80 -14.87
CA LEU A 324 -0.08 2.45 -13.73
C LEU A 324 -1.13 3.12 -12.83
N GLN A 325 -0.93 3.01 -11.53
CA GLN A 325 -1.73 3.64 -10.50
C GLN A 325 -0.83 4.14 -9.35
N PRO A 326 -1.26 5.14 -8.58
CA PRO A 326 -0.45 5.71 -7.50
C PRO A 326 -0.34 4.82 -6.27
N PHE A 327 -1.36 4.01 -6.01
CA PHE A 327 -1.60 3.40 -4.70
C PHE A 327 -1.51 1.88 -4.76
N TRP A 328 -1.17 1.29 -3.62
CA TRP A 328 -1.04 -0.15 -3.44
C TRP A 328 -2.13 -0.63 -2.48
N ALA A 329 -2.65 -1.83 -2.70
CA ALA A 329 -3.69 -2.44 -1.89
C ALA A 329 -3.17 -3.71 -1.21
N ALA A 330 -3.51 -3.90 0.06
CA ALA A 330 -3.00 -5.01 0.82
C ALA A 330 -3.74 -6.35 0.60
N GLY A 331 -5.01 -6.32 0.20
CA GLY A 331 -5.80 -7.54 -0.01
C GLY A 331 -5.43 -8.32 -1.27
N PHE A 332 -4.71 -7.71 -2.22
CA PHE A 332 -4.16 -8.36 -3.40
C PHE A 332 -2.91 -7.65 -3.91
N SER A 333 -1.82 -8.39 -4.03
CA SER A 333 -0.55 -7.89 -4.58
C SER A 333 0.25 -9.01 -5.23
N PHE A 334 0.67 -8.82 -6.47
CA PHE A 334 1.49 -9.75 -7.26
C PHE A 334 2.71 -9.05 -7.86
N GLY A 335 3.90 -9.60 -7.66
CA GLY A 335 5.12 -9.06 -8.25
C GLY A 335 6.29 -10.04 -8.15
N ARG A 336 7.49 -9.61 -8.53
CA ARG A 336 8.70 -10.42 -8.36
C ARG A 336 8.99 -10.67 -6.89
N GLY A 337 9.56 -11.83 -6.59
CA GLY A 337 9.83 -12.28 -5.23
C GLY A 337 10.73 -11.33 -4.42
N HIS A 338 11.58 -10.52 -5.07
CA HIS A 338 12.39 -9.51 -4.38
C HIS A 338 11.56 -8.44 -3.68
N PHE A 339 10.29 -8.21 -4.06
CA PHE A 339 9.41 -7.30 -3.33
C PHE A 339 9.23 -7.71 -1.86
N VAL A 340 9.13 -9.01 -1.59
CA VAL A 340 8.90 -9.57 -0.24
C VAL A 340 10.07 -9.28 0.70
N THR A 341 11.29 -9.42 0.19
CA THR A 341 12.52 -9.22 0.98
C THR A 341 12.96 -7.75 1.04
N THR A 342 12.58 -6.96 0.03
CA THR A 342 12.90 -5.52 -0.03
C THR A 342 11.95 -4.69 0.83
N VAL A 343 10.64 -4.94 0.75
CA VAL A 343 9.60 -4.13 1.41
C VAL A 343 8.92 -4.97 2.49
N LYS A 344 9.70 -5.32 3.52
CA LYS A 344 9.25 -6.19 4.62
C LYS A 344 8.09 -5.56 5.39
N TYR A 345 7.11 -6.37 5.79
CA TYR A 345 6.11 -5.95 6.78
C TYR A 345 6.79 -5.61 8.12
N ASP A 346 6.52 -4.38 8.60
CA ASP A 346 7.09 -3.86 9.85
C ASP A 346 6.45 -4.55 11.05
N CYS A 347 7.19 -5.45 11.71
CA CYS A 347 6.71 -6.12 12.91
C CYS A 347 6.42 -5.14 14.06
N CYS A 348 6.89 -3.88 13.98
CA CYS A 348 6.66 -2.82 14.95
C CYS A 348 5.32 -2.11 14.81
N LEU A 349 4.38 -2.67 14.04
CA LEU A 349 3.06 -2.09 13.83
C LEU A 349 1.91 -2.99 14.35
N PRO A 350 1.95 -3.47 15.62
CA PRO A 350 0.82 -4.21 16.17
C PRO A 350 -0.45 -3.34 16.12
N MET A 351 -1.58 -4.00 15.92
CA MET A 351 -2.92 -3.40 15.87
C MET A 351 -3.20 -2.49 14.69
N VAL A 352 -2.23 -2.26 13.80
CA VAL A 352 -2.50 -1.57 12.55
C VAL A 352 -3.29 -2.52 11.64
N PHE A 353 -4.53 -2.13 11.36
CA PHE A 353 -5.35 -2.73 10.31
C PHE A 353 -5.51 -1.76 9.14
N MET A 354 -5.82 -0.49 9.42
CA MET A 354 -5.84 0.58 8.42
C MET A 354 -4.51 1.33 8.43
N GLY A 355 -3.89 1.50 7.26
CA GLY A 355 -2.69 2.33 7.05
C GLY A 355 -1.43 1.54 6.69
N GLU A 356 -1.41 0.23 6.93
CA GLU A 356 -0.40 -0.69 6.43
C GLU A 356 -0.27 -0.69 4.91
N GLU A 357 -1.39 -0.54 4.19
CA GLU A 357 -1.42 -0.42 2.72
C GLU A 357 -0.62 0.80 2.26
N ILE A 358 -0.74 1.90 2.99
CA ILE A 358 -0.02 3.15 2.71
C ILE A 358 1.46 2.97 3.02
N SER A 359 1.78 2.31 4.13
CA SER A 359 3.16 2.07 4.54
C SER A 359 3.91 1.25 3.48
N ILE A 360 3.35 0.11 3.08
CA ILE A 360 3.94 -0.75 2.04
C ILE A 360 3.99 -0.01 0.69
N GLY A 361 2.92 0.71 0.31
CA GLY A 361 2.87 1.48 -0.92
C GLY A 361 3.97 2.54 -1.01
N ILE A 362 4.13 3.38 0.01
CA ILE A 362 5.13 4.45 0.02
C ILE A 362 6.55 3.90 0.13
N ARG A 363 6.78 2.90 0.99
CA ARG A 363 8.08 2.24 1.09
C ARG A 363 8.45 1.56 -0.21
N GLY A 364 7.53 0.80 -0.81
CA GLY A 364 7.73 0.22 -2.15
C GLY A 364 8.07 1.27 -3.19
N TRP A 365 7.35 2.38 -3.23
CA TRP A 365 7.64 3.45 -4.19
C TRP A 365 9.04 4.06 -3.98
N THR A 366 9.46 4.28 -2.73
CA THR A 366 10.81 4.80 -2.41
C THR A 366 11.93 3.79 -2.67
N HIS A 367 11.62 2.49 -2.72
CA HIS A 367 12.51 1.43 -3.20
C HIS A 367 12.52 1.27 -4.73
N GLY A 368 11.71 2.04 -5.47
CA GLY A 368 11.68 2.04 -6.94
C GLY A 368 10.56 1.19 -7.55
N TYR A 369 9.66 0.62 -6.76
CA TYR A 369 8.53 -0.15 -7.27
C TYR A 369 7.45 0.73 -7.88
N ASP A 370 6.77 0.18 -8.89
CA ASP A 370 5.64 0.82 -9.55
C ASP A 370 4.39 -0.04 -9.40
N PHE A 371 3.26 0.60 -9.09
CA PHE A 371 2.01 -0.10 -8.89
C PHE A 371 1.15 -0.05 -10.13
N TYR A 372 0.57 -1.20 -10.47
CA TYR A 372 -0.31 -1.35 -11.61
C TYR A 372 -1.61 -1.99 -11.18
N ALA A 373 -2.72 -1.50 -11.70
CA ALA A 373 -3.92 -2.29 -11.69
C ALA A 373 -3.87 -3.35 -12.79
N PRO A 374 -4.24 -4.61 -12.51
CA PRO A 374 -4.36 -5.67 -13.51
C PRO A 374 -5.23 -5.25 -14.70
N ARG A 375 -4.95 -5.79 -15.90
CA ARG A 375 -5.87 -5.63 -17.05
C ARG A 375 -7.16 -6.42 -16.87
N ALA A 376 -7.09 -7.54 -16.13
CA ALA A 376 -8.23 -8.40 -15.82
C ALA A 376 -8.10 -9.01 -14.43
N SER A 377 -9.23 -9.18 -13.73
CA SER A 377 -9.26 -9.81 -12.41
C SER A 377 -9.01 -11.31 -12.51
N VAL A 378 -7.99 -11.79 -11.80
CA VAL A 378 -7.65 -13.22 -11.68
C VAL A 378 -8.12 -13.83 -10.35
N VAL A 379 -8.56 -12.98 -9.43
CA VAL A 379 -9.07 -13.35 -8.11
C VAL A 379 -10.27 -12.45 -7.80
N PHE A 380 -11.25 -13.00 -7.11
CA PHE A 380 -12.39 -12.26 -6.56
C PHE A 380 -12.42 -12.41 -5.05
N HIS A 381 -13.00 -11.42 -4.37
CA HIS A 381 -13.07 -11.36 -2.92
C HIS A 381 -14.52 -11.48 -2.46
N GLU A 382 -14.78 -12.13 -1.33
CA GLU A 382 -16.12 -12.17 -0.75
C GLU A 382 -16.29 -11.10 0.33
N TYR A 383 -16.99 -10.02 0.00
CA TYR A 383 -17.21 -8.93 0.95
C TYR A 383 -18.35 -9.27 1.93
N ALA A 384 -18.11 -9.04 3.23
CA ALA A 384 -19.08 -9.33 4.28
C ALA A 384 -20.39 -8.53 4.14
N GLN A 385 -20.36 -7.37 3.47
CA GLN A 385 -21.53 -6.56 3.17
C GLN A 385 -22.52 -7.29 2.23
N HIS A 386 -22.01 -8.15 1.35
CA HIS A 386 -22.78 -8.90 0.35
C HIS A 386 -22.96 -10.38 0.74
N SER A 387 -22.13 -10.90 1.64
CA SER A 387 -22.16 -12.30 2.05
C SER A 387 -22.81 -12.54 3.41
N ARG A 388 -23.92 -13.29 3.44
CA ARG A 388 -24.59 -13.69 4.69
C ARG A 388 -23.70 -14.54 5.60
N ARG A 389 -22.88 -15.42 5.02
CA ARG A 389 -22.03 -16.36 5.77
C ARG A 389 -20.79 -15.69 6.38
N ARG A 390 -20.39 -14.53 5.88
CA ARG A 390 -19.21 -13.79 6.37
C ARG A 390 -19.51 -12.72 7.42
N ARG A 391 -20.76 -12.28 7.54
CA ARG A 391 -21.12 -11.14 8.42
C ARG A 391 -20.66 -11.32 9.86
N ASP A 392 -20.67 -12.56 10.36
CA ASP A 392 -20.39 -12.90 11.74
C ASP A 392 -19.01 -13.57 11.93
N VAL A 393 -18.13 -13.49 10.94
CA VAL A 393 -16.75 -14.01 11.08
C VAL A 393 -15.99 -13.15 12.10
N PRO A 394 -15.37 -13.76 13.13
CA PRO A 394 -14.68 -13.05 14.20
C PRO A 394 -13.55 -12.15 13.67
N LYS A 395 -13.44 -10.95 14.24
CA LYS A 395 -12.32 -10.04 13.93
C LYS A 395 -11.29 -10.04 15.05
N PHE A 396 -10.02 -9.84 14.69
CA PHE A 396 -8.93 -9.90 15.67
C PHE A 396 -9.01 -8.82 16.75
N TRP A 397 -9.67 -7.70 16.48
CA TRP A 397 -9.89 -6.63 17.46
C TRP A 397 -11.02 -6.95 18.46
N GLU A 398 -11.83 -7.98 18.23
CA GLU A 398 -12.93 -8.36 19.13
C GLU A 398 -12.46 -9.20 20.32
N THR A 399 -11.24 -9.74 20.27
CA THR A 399 -10.72 -10.58 21.37
C THR A 399 -10.33 -9.72 22.57
N ARG A 400 -11.15 -9.75 23.63
CA ARG A 400 -10.92 -8.95 24.85
C ARG A 400 -9.70 -9.40 25.69
N ARG A 401 -9.15 -10.59 25.44
CA ARG A 401 -8.06 -11.23 26.21
C ARG A 401 -6.65 -11.04 25.63
N LEU A 402 -6.50 -10.15 24.65
CA LEU A 402 -5.21 -9.96 24.03
C LEU A 402 -4.25 -9.36 25.08
N LYS A 403 -3.21 -10.12 25.48
CA LYS A 403 -2.17 -9.66 26.42
C LYS A 403 -1.41 -8.51 25.79
N ARG A 404 -1.79 -7.26 26.05
CA ARG A 404 -1.26 -6.11 25.30
C ARG A 404 -1.02 -4.88 26.16
N PRO A 405 0.05 -4.12 25.88
CA PRO A 405 0.18 -2.76 26.37
C PRO A 405 -0.99 -1.90 25.89
N ALA A 406 -1.52 -1.07 26.79
CA ALA A 406 -2.49 -0.04 26.43
C ALA A 406 -1.93 0.86 25.31
N ASN A 407 -2.80 1.32 24.40
CA ASN A 407 -2.45 2.26 23.32
C ASN A 407 -1.46 1.76 22.24
N SER A 408 -1.16 0.46 22.18
CA SER A 408 -0.28 -0.13 21.16
C SER A 408 -0.63 0.24 19.71
N GLY A 409 -1.92 0.33 19.36
CA GLY A 409 -2.35 0.78 18.03
C GLY A 409 -2.05 2.25 17.74
N GLN A 410 -2.19 3.14 18.74
CA GLN A 410 -1.86 4.56 18.56
C GLN A 410 -0.36 4.77 18.43
N ALA A 411 0.45 4.08 19.24
CA ALA A 411 1.90 4.10 19.12
C ALA A 411 2.37 3.57 17.75
N SER A 412 1.71 2.52 17.25
CA SER A 412 1.99 1.96 15.92
C SER A 412 1.62 2.92 14.79
N LEU A 413 0.46 3.59 14.87
CA LEU A 413 0.10 4.64 13.90
C LEU A 413 1.07 5.83 13.96
N LYS A 414 1.49 6.25 15.16
CA LYS A 414 2.50 7.30 15.36
C LYS A 414 3.83 6.93 14.69
N ARG A 415 4.29 5.68 14.87
CA ARG A 415 5.47 5.15 14.18
C ARG A 415 5.26 5.14 12.67
N LEU A 416 4.16 4.56 12.20
CA LEU A 416 3.83 4.43 10.78
C LEU A 416 3.85 5.78 10.06
N THR A 417 3.13 6.77 10.59
CA THR A 417 3.03 8.09 9.95
C THR A 417 4.35 8.84 9.98
N ALA A 418 5.15 8.72 11.05
CA ALA A 418 6.47 9.31 11.13
C ALA A 418 7.46 8.66 10.15
N LEU A 419 7.49 7.32 10.11
CA LEU A 419 8.36 6.50 9.26
C LEU A 419 8.24 6.88 7.78
N ILE A 420 7.01 7.10 7.31
CA ILE A 420 6.74 7.43 5.90
C ILE A 420 6.66 8.94 5.64
N GLY A 421 7.00 9.79 6.61
CA GLY A 421 7.00 11.25 6.45
C GLY A 421 5.60 11.88 6.32
N MET A 422 4.54 11.16 6.71
CA MET A 422 3.16 11.66 6.72
C MET A 422 2.83 12.46 7.98
N GLY A 423 3.53 12.17 9.08
CA GLY A 423 3.50 12.93 10.33
C GLY A 423 4.80 13.71 10.51
N PRO A 424 5.08 14.78 9.73
CA PRO A 424 6.36 15.49 9.81
C PRO A 424 6.63 16.12 11.20
N ASP A 425 5.58 16.41 11.95
CA ASP A 425 5.67 16.97 13.31
C ASP A 425 5.83 15.89 14.40
N VAL A 426 5.84 14.61 14.02
CA VAL A 426 5.95 13.47 14.95
C VAL A 426 7.41 13.10 15.16
N LEU A 427 8.05 13.76 16.12
CA LEU A 427 9.48 13.57 16.40
C LEU A 427 9.79 12.43 17.38
N ASP A 428 8.86 12.16 18.29
CA ASP A 428 8.95 11.12 19.30
C ASP A 428 8.20 9.87 18.83
N TYR A 429 8.89 8.88 18.28
CA TYR A 429 8.28 7.61 17.90
C TYR A 429 9.30 6.48 18.04
N ASP A 430 8.80 5.25 18.11
CA ASP A 430 9.65 4.05 18.17
C ASP A 430 10.51 3.96 16.89
N ARG A 431 11.84 3.94 17.04
CA ARG A 431 12.84 3.84 15.98
C ARG A 431 13.51 2.46 15.89
N THR A 432 12.96 1.46 16.55
CA THR A 432 13.47 0.08 16.48
C THR A 432 13.46 -0.43 15.04
N LEU A 433 14.58 -1.00 14.58
CA LEU A 433 14.73 -1.64 13.27
C LEU A 433 14.38 -0.74 12.06
N LEU A 434 14.67 0.57 12.15
CA LEU A 434 14.42 1.49 11.03
C LEU A 434 15.21 1.13 9.76
N ASP A 435 16.39 0.54 9.89
CA ASP A 435 17.17 0.13 8.73
C ASP A 435 16.50 -1.03 7.95
N GLU A 436 15.67 -1.84 8.64
CA GLU A 436 14.91 -2.92 8.00
C GLU A 436 13.55 -2.47 7.46
N TYR A 437 12.91 -1.54 8.17
CA TYR A 437 11.54 -1.12 7.88
C TYR A 437 11.41 0.30 7.33
N GLY A 438 12.54 0.93 7.02
CA GLY A 438 12.62 2.31 6.54
C GLY A 438 12.10 2.53 5.13
N LEU A 439 12.26 3.78 4.68
CA LEU A 439 12.09 4.18 3.29
C LEU A 439 13.28 3.73 2.44
N GLY A 440 13.04 3.47 1.16
CA GLY A 440 14.11 3.27 0.20
C GLY A 440 14.76 4.59 -0.22
N THR A 441 15.86 4.48 -0.96
CA THR A 441 16.66 5.63 -1.42
C THR A 441 16.54 5.90 -2.92
N LYS A 442 15.74 5.10 -3.66
CA LYS A 442 15.60 5.24 -5.11
C LYS A 442 14.76 6.45 -5.50
N ARG A 443 13.80 6.83 -4.65
CA ARG A 443 12.93 7.98 -4.89
C ARG A 443 12.62 8.72 -3.58
N ASP A 444 12.60 10.04 -3.61
CA ASP A 444 12.29 10.87 -2.44
C ASP A 444 10.78 10.83 -2.15
N VAL A 445 10.41 10.47 -0.91
CA VAL A 445 9.02 10.42 -0.47
C VAL A 445 8.25 11.74 -0.69
N LEU A 446 8.92 12.89 -0.65
CA LEU A 446 8.26 14.18 -0.93
C LEU A 446 7.81 14.28 -2.40
N GLN A 447 8.52 13.65 -3.33
CA GLN A 447 8.10 13.57 -4.72
C GLN A 447 6.82 12.74 -4.87
N PHE A 448 6.63 11.66 -4.10
CA PHE A 448 5.37 10.89 -4.08
C PHE A 448 4.20 11.79 -3.67
N TYR A 449 4.34 12.52 -2.55
CA TYR A 449 3.29 13.39 -2.05
C TYR A 449 2.96 14.53 -3.00
N LYS A 450 3.98 15.16 -3.60
CA LYS A 450 3.78 16.22 -4.59
C LYS A 450 3.09 15.70 -5.85
N LEU A 451 3.58 14.60 -6.42
CA LEU A 451 3.08 14.05 -7.68
C LEU A 451 1.63 13.57 -7.57
N PHE A 452 1.28 12.96 -6.44
CA PHE A 452 -0.06 12.42 -6.19
C PHE A 452 -0.94 13.36 -5.36
N LEU A 453 -0.57 14.65 -5.28
CA LEU A 453 -1.37 15.72 -4.71
C LEU A 453 -1.88 15.41 -3.29
N LEU A 454 -0.98 14.86 -2.48
CA LEU A 454 -1.20 14.54 -1.07
C LEU A 454 -0.55 15.63 -0.21
N ASP A 455 -1.38 16.47 0.38
CA ASP A 455 -0.95 17.52 1.32
C ASP A 455 -0.91 16.93 2.73
N VAL A 456 0.20 16.28 3.07
CA VAL A 456 0.41 15.62 4.36
C VAL A 456 0.40 16.57 5.56
N LYS A 457 0.70 17.86 5.32
CA LYS A 457 0.69 18.90 6.35
C LYS A 457 -0.72 19.33 6.69
N ASN A 458 -1.55 19.62 5.69
CA ASN A 458 -2.93 20.04 5.89
C ASN A 458 -3.94 18.88 5.87
N LYS A 459 -3.46 17.63 5.74
CA LYS A 459 -4.27 16.41 5.70
C LYS A 459 -5.34 16.45 4.62
N ARG A 460 -4.93 16.75 3.38
CA ARG A 460 -5.83 16.76 2.21
C ARG A 460 -5.29 15.89 1.09
N ALA A 461 -6.17 15.16 0.43
CA ALA A 461 -5.86 14.42 -0.79
C ALA A 461 -6.76 14.90 -1.94
N GLN A 462 -6.18 15.15 -3.11
CA GLN A 462 -6.98 15.46 -4.30
C GLN A 462 -7.47 14.16 -4.97
N PRO A 463 -8.73 14.08 -5.44
CA PRO A 463 -9.21 12.92 -6.18
C PRO A 463 -8.45 12.69 -7.50
N LEU A 464 -7.70 11.60 -7.60
CA LEU A 464 -6.85 11.30 -8.77
C LEU A 464 -7.55 10.47 -9.86
N CYS A 465 -8.73 9.93 -9.59
CA CYS A 465 -9.35 8.93 -10.45
C CYS A 465 -9.54 9.36 -11.90
N ARG A 466 -9.84 10.64 -12.17
CA ARG A 466 -9.93 11.14 -13.56
C ARG A 466 -8.60 11.07 -14.32
N PHE A 467 -7.48 11.23 -13.62
CA PHE A 467 -6.14 11.12 -14.20
C PHE A 467 -5.75 9.65 -14.41
N VAL A 468 -6.10 8.80 -13.47
CA VAL A 468 -5.69 7.40 -13.43
C VAL A 468 -6.58 6.51 -14.33
N GLU A 469 -7.91 6.55 -14.17
CA GLU A 469 -8.86 5.76 -14.98
C GLU A 469 -8.81 6.09 -16.47
N SER A 470 -8.56 7.35 -16.83
CA SER A 470 -8.47 7.75 -18.24
C SER A 470 -7.24 7.18 -18.95
N GLY A 471 -6.30 6.58 -18.21
CA GLY A 471 -5.03 6.09 -18.70
C GLY A 471 -4.01 7.18 -18.99
N ALA A 472 -4.30 8.44 -18.60
CA ALA A 472 -3.36 9.53 -18.76
C ALA A 472 -2.10 9.31 -17.92
N MET A 473 -2.24 8.90 -16.65
CA MET A 473 -1.08 8.55 -15.82
C MET A 473 -0.18 7.51 -16.50
N HIS A 474 -0.76 6.40 -16.96
CA HIS A 474 0.00 5.36 -17.62
C HIS A 474 0.70 5.86 -18.89
N ARG A 475 -0.02 6.53 -19.80
CA ARG A 475 0.57 7.04 -21.06
C ARG A 475 1.65 8.08 -20.85
N GLU A 476 1.50 8.95 -19.85
CA GLU A 476 2.48 10.01 -19.61
C GLU A 476 3.73 9.49 -18.90
N PHE A 477 3.56 8.58 -17.94
CA PHE A 477 4.67 8.12 -17.11
C PHE A 477 5.44 6.96 -17.77
N SER A 478 4.77 6.10 -18.55
CA SER A 478 5.42 5.00 -19.29
C SER A 478 6.40 5.48 -20.37
N LYS A 479 6.35 6.75 -20.79
CA LYS A 479 7.37 7.37 -21.66
C LYS A 479 8.78 7.30 -21.06
N PHE A 480 8.87 7.18 -19.74
CA PHE A 480 10.12 7.11 -18.98
C PHE A 480 10.30 5.74 -18.32
N LEU A 481 9.62 4.71 -18.82
CA LEU A 481 9.74 3.35 -18.31
C LEU A 481 11.10 2.75 -18.71
N THR A 482 11.71 2.05 -17.75
CA THR A 482 12.87 1.19 -17.94
C THR A 482 12.56 -0.20 -17.37
N PRO A 483 13.39 -1.23 -17.63
CA PRO A 483 13.25 -2.51 -16.93
C PRO A 483 13.29 -2.39 -15.40
N HIS A 484 13.90 -1.33 -14.85
CA HIS A 484 14.00 -1.09 -13.40
C HIS A 484 12.96 -0.10 -12.87
N GLY A 485 11.84 0.05 -13.58
CA GLY A 485 10.76 0.96 -13.21
C GLY A 485 10.79 2.30 -13.94
N VAL A 486 9.78 3.12 -13.64
CA VAL A 486 9.62 4.46 -14.18
C VAL A 486 10.63 5.42 -13.55
N ASP A 487 11.32 6.17 -14.40
CA ASP A 487 12.21 7.25 -13.98
C ASP A 487 11.42 8.55 -13.71
N TYR A 488 10.91 8.66 -12.49
CA TYR A 488 10.12 9.83 -12.06
C TYR A 488 10.94 11.14 -12.03
N SER A 489 12.27 11.10 -12.05
CA SER A 489 13.09 12.32 -12.11
C SER A 489 12.94 13.08 -13.42
N LYS A 490 12.52 12.38 -14.49
CA LYS A 490 12.26 12.93 -15.82
C LYS A 490 10.82 13.42 -16.02
N ILE A 491 9.94 13.19 -15.04
CA ILE A 491 8.52 13.55 -15.14
C ILE A 491 8.31 14.99 -14.67
N ASP A 492 8.14 15.90 -15.62
CA ASP A 492 7.71 17.29 -15.39
C ASP A 492 6.20 17.47 -15.65
N PHE A 493 5.40 16.45 -15.30
CA PHE A 493 3.96 16.46 -15.56
C PHE A 493 3.19 17.15 -14.42
N ASP A 494 2.49 18.24 -14.74
CA ASP A 494 1.62 18.93 -13.78
C ASP A 494 0.25 18.23 -13.66
N VAL A 495 0.17 17.31 -12.71
CA VAL A 495 -1.06 16.54 -12.40
C VAL A 495 -2.21 17.47 -12.01
N GLN A 496 -1.95 18.55 -11.28
CA GLN A 496 -2.99 19.49 -10.88
C GLN A 496 -3.54 20.23 -12.10
N ALA A 497 -2.67 20.73 -13.00
CA ALA A 497 -3.11 21.38 -14.22
C ALA A 497 -3.90 20.43 -15.14
N PHE A 498 -3.53 19.16 -15.21
CA PHE A 498 -4.31 18.15 -15.94
C PHE A 498 -5.72 17.99 -15.36
N LEU A 499 -5.84 17.85 -14.03
CA LEU A 499 -7.13 17.70 -13.37
C LEU A 499 -7.99 18.96 -13.55
N ASP A 500 -7.39 20.14 -13.42
CA ASP A 500 -8.05 21.43 -13.63
C ASP A 500 -8.58 21.56 -15.05
N ASP A 501 -7.79 21.23 -16.07
CA ASP A 501 -8.26 21.27 -17.47
C ASP A 501 -9.45 20.34 -17.68
N ARG A 502 -9.38 19.10 -17.19
CA ARG A 502 -10.50 18.14 -17.31
C ARG A 502 -11.74 18.54 -16.52
N LEU A 503 -11.58 19.24 -15.39
CA LEU A 503 -12.69 19.75 -14.58
C LEU A 503 -13.33 20.99 -15.22
N TYR A 504 -12.52 21.96 -15.65
CA TYR A 504 -12.98 23.30 -16.00
C TYR A 504 -13.11 23.55 -17.51
N ALA A 505 -12.34 22.88 -18.38
CA ALA A 505 -12.41 23.11 -19.83
C ALA A 505 -13.80 22.84 -20.43
N PRO A 506 -14.54 21.78 -20.02
CA PRO A 506 -15.91 21.57 -20.50
C PRO A 506 -16.87 22.68 -20.07
N VAL A 507 -16.70 23.20 -18.85
CA VAL A 507 -17.50 24.32 -18.32
C VAL A 507 -17.18 25.60 -19.08
N ALA A 508 -15.90 25.93 -19.24
CA ALA A 508 -15.43 27.09 -19.97
C ALA A 508 -15.87 27.07 -21.43
N THR A 509 -15.80 25.92 -22.10
CA THR A 509 -16.24 25.75 -23.50
C THR A 509 -17.75 25.96 -23.63
N ARG A 510 -18.56 25.40 -22.73
CA ARG A 510 -20.02 25.61 -22.72
C ARG A 510 -20.39 27.06 -22.42
N LEU A 511 -19.67 27.73 -21.51
CA LEU A 511 -19.86 29.15 -21.23
C LEU A 511 -19.51 30.01 -22.44
N ARG A 512 -18.37 29.78 -23.11
CA ARG A 512 -17.99 30.49 -24.35
C ARG A 512 -19.03 30.30 -25.45
N ARG A 513 -19.52 29.07 -25.66
CA ARG A 513 -20.57 28.77 -26.64
C ARG A 513 -21.88 29.50 -26.31
N ALA A 514 -22.25 29.57 -25.03
CA ALA A 514 -23.45 30.30 -24.63
C ALA A 514 -23.31 31.81 -24.76
N ILE A 515 -22.11 32.37 -24.50
CA ILE A 515 -21.80 33.78 -24.73
C ILE A 515 -21.87 34.12 -26.23
N SER A 516 -21.43 33.21 -27.11
CA SER A 516 -21.52 33.38 -28.57
C SER A 516 -22.94 33.23 -29.15
N GLN A 517 -23.93 32.82 -28.35
CA GLN A 517 -25.34 32.68 -28.77
C GLN A 517 -26.29 33.40 -27.78
N PRO A 518 -26.30 34.75 -27.78
CA PRO A 518 -26.90 35.57 -26.73
C PRO A 518 -28.43 35.41 -26.57
N HIS A 519 -29.12 34.80 -27.55
CA HIS A 519 -30.57 34.61 -27.52
C HIS A 519 -31.03 33.34 -26.78
N ASN A 520 -30.11 32.45 -26.38
CA ASN A 520 -30.45 31.20 -25.69
C ASN A 520 -29.59 31.02 -24.42
N LEU A 521 -30.13 31.45 -23.28
CA LEU A 521 -29.47 31.37 -21.96
C LEU A 521 -29.59 29.98 -21.29
N ARG A 522 -30.41 29.07 -21.84
CA ARG A 522 -30.61 27.72 -21.26
C ARG A 522 -29.31 26.89 -21.20
N PRO A 523 -28.42 26.89 -22.22
CA PRO A 523 -27.14 26.20 -22.17
C PRO A 523 -26.18 26.76 -21.12
N ALA A 524 -26.15 28.10 -20.92
CA ALA A 524 -25.32 28.74 -19.87
C ALA A 524 -25.76 28.29 -18.47
N LEU A 525 -27.07 28.32 -18.20
CA LEU A 525 -27.64 27.86 -16.93
C LEU A 525 -27.41 26.37 -16.68
N ALA A 526 -27.52 25.53 -17.72
CA ALA A 526 -27.19 24.11 -17.61
C ALA A 526 -25.69 23.89 -17.33
N ALA A 527 -24.80 24.64 -17.98
CA ALA A 527 -23.36 24.58 -17.75
C ALA A 527 -22.98 25.00 -16.33
N LEU A 528 -23.57 26.10 -15.82
CA LEU A 528 -23.39 26.53 -14.44
C LEU A 528 -23.89 25.48 -13.44
N LYS A 529 -25.03 24.84 -13.70
CA LYS A 529 -25.56 23.76 -12.83
C LYS A 529 -24.65 22.53 -12.82
N VAL A 530 -24.04 22.17 -13.94
CA VAL A 530 -23.06 21.07 -14.01
C VAL A 530 -21.78 21.44 -13.27
N ALA A 531 -21.29 22.68 -13.44
CA ALA A 531 -20.12 23.18 -12.72
C ALA A 531 -20.36 23.21 -11.21
N LEU A 532 -21.50 23.75 -10.77
CA LEU A 532 -21.92 23.76 -9.37
C LEU A 532 -22.07 22.34 -8.82
N ARG A 533 -22.62 21.39 -9.59
CA ARG A 533 -22.68 19.98 -9.16
C ARG A 533 -21.29 19.35 -9.04
N ALA A 534 -20.40 19.57 -9.99
CA ALA A 534 -19.02 19.06 -9.95
C ALA A 534 -18.22 19.66 -8.77
N MET A 535 -18.46 20.92 -8.44
CA MET A 535 -17.85 21.59 -7.28
C MET A 535 -18.50 21.15 -5.97
N CYS A 536 -19.81 20.91 -5.94
CA CYS A 536 -20.52 20.41 -4.75
C CYS A 536 -20.30 18.91 -4.49
N THR A 537 -19.95 18.09 -5.48
CA THR A 537 -19.53 16.70 -5.24
C THR A 537 -18.17 16.62 -4.55
N ASN A 538 -17.32 17.66 -4.68
CA ASN A 538 -16.13 17.85 -3.85
C ASN A 538 -16.43 18.48 -2.47
N TRP A 539 -17.68 18.89 -2.21
CA TRP A 539 -18.11 19.55 -0.96
C TRP A 539 -19.26 18.79 -0.26
N LYS A 540 -19.54 17.56 -0.68
CA LYS A 540 -20.55 16.70 -0.04
C LYS A 540 -19.89 15.46 0.56
N ASN A 541 -19.22 15.66 1.68
CA ASN A 541 -19.53 14.97 2.94
C ASN A 541 -19.11 15.89 4.11
N PRO A 542 -19.82 15.80 5.26
CA PRO A 542 -19.73 16.77 6.35
C PRO A 542 -18.35 16.88 7.00
#